data_AF-A0A2K9E5A4-F1
#
_entry.id   AF-A0A2K9E5A4-F1
#
_cell.length_a   1.000
_cell.length_b   1.000
_cell.length_c   1.000
_cell.angle_alpha   90.00
_cell.angle_beta   90.00
_cell.angle_gamma   90.00
#
_symmetry.space_group_name_H-M   'P 1'
#
loop_
_entity.id
_entity.type
_entity.pdbx_description
1 polymer ?
#
loop_
_entity_poly.entity_id
_entity_poly.type
_entity_poly.pdbx_seq_one_letter_code
_entity_poly.pdbx_strand_id
1 'polypeptide(L)'
;MGDSYRNVPAKEIKDTSSILGVSESTLRNQDAYTGWYGRIVLSWKSRTFVGDDTNLPYGVDSEKAKKSVQKWYGEYGIPNAVYVCEAGRDVIKELSKTGKSIEEYDGWLKDGYIVVNFNIEVQRRIVGRDGNYDIELLSYSSENCNMWEIEGLKDRKVDSAGKGFDIKPGDVVFYYTDERSTDDYEVR
;
A
#
# COMPACT_ATOMS: atom_id res chain seq x y z
N MET A 1 -10.97 3.28 -2.94
CA MET A 1 -9.89 2.32 -3.19
C MET A 1 -10.18 1.59 -4.48
N GLY A 2 -9.15 1.30 -5.29
CA GLY A 2 -9.28 0.72 -6.62
C GLY A 2 -9.53 -0.79 -6.64
N ASP A 3 -9.65 -1.35 -7.85
CA ASP A 3 -9.78 -2.79 -8.11
C ASP A 3 -8.48 -3.53 -7.72
N SER A 4 -8.55 -4.44 -6.73
CA SER A 4 -7.38 -5.19 -6.24
C SER A 4 -6.73 -6.07 -7.31
N TYR A 5 -7.42 -6.34 -8.41
CA TYR A 5 -6.96 -7.18 -9.50
C TYR A 5 -6.59 -6.41 -10.77
N ARG A 6 -6.65 -5.08 -10.74
CA ARG A 6 -6.33 -4.21 -11.89
C ARG A 6 -4.93 -4.47 -12.45
N ASN A 7 -3.95 -4.63 -11.57
CA ASN A 7 -2.54 -4.79 -11.92
C ASN A 7 -2.05 -6.24 -11.81
N VAL A 8 -2.98 -7.21 -11.76
CA VAL A 8 -2.64 -8.63 -11.60
C VAL A 8 -2.54 -9.29 -12.97
N PRO A 9 -1.40 -9.96 -13.30
CA PRO A 9 -1.23 -10.65 -14.58
C PRO A 9 -2.34 -11.68 -14.83
N ALA A 10 -2.81 -11.77 -16.08
CA ALA A 10 -3.87 -12.71 -16.46
C ALA A 10 -3.52 -14.17 -16.12
N LYS A 11 -2.24 -14.55 -16.25
CA LYS A 11 -1.77 -15.88 -15.86
C LYS A 11 -1.96 -16.15 -14.36
N GLU A 12 -1.60 -15.20 -13.50
CA GLU A 12 -1.75 -15.35 -12.04
C GLU A 12 -3.23 -15.49 -11.64
N ILE A 13 -4.13 -14.77 -12.31
CA ILE A 13 -5.57 -14.88 -12.12
C ILE A 13 -6.07 -16.27 -12.48
N LYS A 14 -5.69 -16.78 -13.67
CA LYS A 14 -6.07 -18.10 -14.15
C LYS A 14 -5.56 -19.21 -13.23
N ASP A 15 -4.28 -19.15 -12.86
CA ASP A 15 -3.68 -20.14 -11.96
C ASP A 15 -4.37 -20.13 -10.59
N THR A 16 -4.59 -18.93 -10.02
CA THR A 16 -5.24 -18.77 -8.72
C THR A 16 -6.69 -19.24 -8.74
N SER A 17 -7.47 -18.91 -9.78
CA SER A 17 -8.86 -19.34 -9.90
C SER A 17 -8.97 -20.85 -10.05
N SER A 18 -8.08 -21.46 -10.85
CA SER A 18 -7.99 -22.92 -11.00
C SER A 18 -7.70 -23.60 -9.66
N ILE A 19 -6.72 -23.08 -8.92
CA ILE A 19 -6.31 -23.60 -7.61
C ILE A 19 -7.42 -23.51 -6.57
N LEU A 20 -8.20 -22.43 -6.60
CA LEU A 20 -9.31 -22.21 -5.67
C LEU A 20 -10.61 -22.92 -6.09
N GLY A 21 -10.66 -23.49 -7.30
CA GLY A 21 -11.87 -24.13 -7.83
C GLY A 21 -12.99 -23.13 -8.11
N VAL A 22 -12.66 -21.88 -8.47
CA VAL A 22 -13.62 -20.81 -8.78
C VAL A 22 -13.40 -20.27 -10.19
N SER A 23 -14.39 -19.56 -10.74
CA SER A 23 -14.21 -18.86 -12.01
C SER A 23 -13.32 -17.62 -11.84
N GLU A 24 -12.62 -17.21 -12.90
CA GLU A 24 -11.84 -15.95 -12.91
C GLU A 24 -12.73 -14.73 -12.57
N SER A 25 -13.98 -14.72 -13.04
CA SER A 25 -14.95 -13.67 -12.72
C SER A 25 -15.29 -13.65 -11.23
N THR A 26 -15.50 -14.82 -10.63
CA THR A 26 -15.76 -14.95 -9.18
C THR A 26 -14.56 -14.46 -8.37
N LEU A 27 -13.33 -14.77 -8.79
CA LEU A 27 -12.11 -14.31 -8.12
C LEU A 27 -11.98 -12.77 -8.19
N ARG A 28 -12.25 -12.17 -9.35
CA ARG A 28 -12.12 -10.71 -9.54
C ARG A 28 -13.18 -9.90 -8.82
N ASN A 29 -14.41 -10.40 -8.80
CA ASN A 29 -15.58 -9.67 -8.27
C ASN A 29 -15.91 -10.02 -6.82
N GLN A 30 -14.97 -10.58 -6.06
CA GLN A 30 -15.21 -10.91 -4.66
C GLN A 30 -15.20 -9.66 -3.78
N ASP A 31 -16.14 -9.58 -2.84
CA ASP A 31 -16.18 -8.50 -1.86
C ASP A 31 -15.06 -8.68 -0.83
N ALA A 32 -14.14 -7.72 -0.79
CA ALA A 32 -13.07 -7.65 0.20
C ALA A 32 -13.02 -6.26 0.81
N TYR A 33 -12.96 -6.19 2.14
CA TYR A 33 -12.68 -4.94 2.83
C TYR A 33 -11.22 -4.54 2.57
N THR A 34 -11.02 -3.37 1.96
CA THR A 34 -9.71 -2.86 1.56
C THR A 34 -9.17 -1.75 2.45
N GLY A 35 -9.98 -1.23 3.39
CA GLY A 35 -9.58 -0.21 4.36
C GLY A 35 -10.06 1.22 4.01
N TRP A 36 -9.31 2.23 4.48
CA TRP A 36 -9.55 3.67 4.24
C TRP A 36 -8.22 4.44 4.10
N TYR A 37 -8.25 5.77 3.94
CA TYR A 37 -7.05 6.58 3.67
C TYR A 37 -5.87 6.39 4.64
N GLY A 38 -6.12 6.03 5.90
CA GLY A 38 -5.05 5.80 6.89
C GLY A 38 -4.66 4.33 7.05
N ARG A 39 -5.30 3.40 6.33
CA ARG A 39 -5.09 1.97 6.49
C ARG A 39 -5.50 1.18 5.26
N ILE A 40 -4.57 0.43 4.69
CA ILE A 40 -4.85 -0.56 3.65
C ILE A 40 -4.99 -1.94 4.30
N VAL A 41 -5.99 -2.71 3.88
CA VAL A 41 -6.19 -4.10 4.31
C VAL A 41 -6.08 -5.02 3.11
N LEU A 42 -5.05 -5.87 3.11
CA LEU A 42 -4.81 -6.88 2.08
C LEU A 42 -5.18 -8.26 2.64
N SER A 43 -6.47 -8.60 2.56
CA SER A 43 -6.96 -9.88 3.10
C SER A 43 -6.59 -11.07 2.20
N TRP A 44 -6.79 -12.29 2.68
CA TRP A 44 -6.62 -13.50 1.88
C TRP A 44 -7.47 -13.52 0.59
N LYS A 45 -8.53 -12.71 0.54
CA LYS A 45 -9.34 -12.57 -0.67
C LYS A 45 -8.53 -11.93 -1.79
N SER A 46 -7.74 -10.89 -1.54
CA SER A 46 -6.94 -10.19 -2.57
C SER A 46 -5.60 -10.86 -2.91
N ARG A 47 -5.40 -12.12 -2.49
CA ARG A 47 -4.15 -12.85 -2.75
C ARG A 47 -4.18 -13.60 -4.08
N THR A 48 -3.01 -13.88 -4.60
CA THR A 48 -2.73 -14.78 -5.73
C THR A 48 -1.66 -15.79 -5.32
N PHE A 49 -1.63 -16.94 -6.01
CA PHE A 49 -0.61 -17.98 -5.82
C PHE A 49 0.43 -17.90 -6.93
N VAL A 50 1.69 -17.67 -6.56
CA VAL A 50 2.77 -17.31 -7.50
C VAL A 50 4.03 -18.15 -7.32
N GLY A 51 4.02 -19.21 -6.51
CA GLY A 51 5.18 -20.06 -6.30
C GLY A 51 5.71 -20.67 -7.60
N ASP A 52 7.00 -20.99 -7.70
CA ASP A 52 7.50 -21.68 -8.89
C ASP A 52 7.04 -23.15 -8.87
N ASP A 53 6.41 -23.59 -9.95
CA ASP A 53 5.94 -24.96 -10.17
C ASP A 53 6.70 -25.65 -11.32
N THR A 54 7.79 -25.04 -11.79
CA THR A 54 8.67 -25.60 -12.81
C THR A 54 9.85 -26.34 -12.17
N ASN A 55 10.41 -27.34 -12.87
CA ASN A 55 11.60 -28.10 -12.44
C ASN A 55 11.50 -28.69 -11.02
N LEU A 56 10.31 -29.11 -10.61
CA LEU A 56 10.08 -29.62 -9.27
C LEU A 56 10.79 -30.98 -9.05
N PRO A 57 11.40 -31.20 -7.86
CA PRO A 57 11.93 -32.50 -7.50
C PRO A 57 10.87 -33.61 -7.58
N TYR A 58 11.31 -34.85 -7.82
CA TYR A 58 10.39 -35.99 -7.90
C TYR A 58 9.53 -36.12 -6.64
N GLY A 59 8.21 -36.27 -6.83
CA GLY A 59 7.24 -36.41 -5.74
C GLY A 59 6.74 -35.11 -5.13
N VAL A 60 7.23 -33.94 -5.57
CA VAL A 60 6.69 -32.65 -5.15
C VAL A 60 5.43 -32.32 -5.95
N ASP A 61 4.36 -32.00 -5.23
CA ASP A 61 3.08 -31.61 -5.81
C ASP A 61 3.12 -30.18 -6.35
N SER A 62 2.75 -30.02 -7.63
CA SER A 62 2.78 -28.75 -8.35
C SER A 62 1.84 -27.72 -7.75
N GLU A 63 0.64 -28.12 -7.31
CA GLU A 63 -0.32 -27.20 -6.71
C GLU A 63 0.19 -26.66 -5.35
N LYS A 64 0.77 -27.53 -4.52
CA LYS A 64 1.45 -27.14 -3.27
C LYS A 64 2.62 -26.21 -3.53
N ALA A 65 3.44 -26.49 -4.56
CA ALA A 65 4.53 -25.60 -4.95
C ALA A 65 4.00 -24.22 -5.33
N LYS A 66 2.91 -24.15 -6.12
CA LYS A 66 2.28 -22.89 -6.51
C LYS A 66 1.72 -22.11 -5.31
N LYS A 67 1.11 -22.80 -4.34
CA LYS A 67 0.57 -22.22 -3.09
C LYS A 67 1.64 -21.73 -2.11
N SER A 68 2.89 -22.17 -2.26
CA SER A 68 3.97 -21.88 -1.32
C SER A 68 4.37 -20.40 -1.26
N VAL A 69 4.17 -19.67 -2.37
CA VAL A 69 4.37 -18.22 -2.43
C VAL A 69 3.05 -17.55 -2.75
N GLN A 70 2.67 -16.59 -1.91
CA GLN A 70 1.46 -15.81 -2.06
C GLN A 70 1.82 -14.35 -2.28
N LYS A 71 1.08 -13.68 -3.16
CA LYS A 71 1.26 -12.26 -3.45
C LYS A 71 -0.06 -11.53 -3.30
N TRP A 72 0.00 -10.39 -2.63
CA TRP A 72 -1.13 -9.48 -2.46
C TRP A 72 -0.90 -8.23 -3.28
N TYR A 73 -1.98 -7.75 -3.90
CA TYR A 73 -1.99 -6.51 -4.66
C TYR A 73 -2.86 -5.50 -3.95
N GLY A 74 -2.36 -4.26 -3.86
CA GLY A 74 -3.03 -3.14 -3.22
C GLY A 74 -2.72 -1.85 -3.95
N GLU A 75 -3.65 -0.90 -3.86
CA GLU A 75 -3.47 0.45 -4.39
C GLU A 75 -3.68 1.46 -3.27
N TYR A 76 -2.77 2.44 -3.19
CA TYR A 76 -2.90 3.61 -2.32
C TYR A 76 -3.02 4.85 -3.18
N GLY A 77 -4.10 5.61 -2.99
CA GLY A 77 -4.31 6.87 -3.68
C GLY A 77 -3.91 8.04 -2.79
N ILE A 78 -3.07 8.92 -3.31
CA ILE A 78 -2.78 10.22 -2.69
C ILE A 78 -3.78 11.24 -3.25
N PRO A 79 -4.36 12.14 -2.42
CA PRO A 79 -5.25 13.18 -2.92
C PRO A 79 -4.56 14.07 -3.97
N ASN A 80 -5.30 14.47 -5.01
CA ASN A 80 -4.76 15.31 -6.09
C ASN A 80 -4.24 16.68 -5.60
N ALA A 81 -4.94 17.26 -4.63
CA ALA A 81 -4.52 18.47 -3.94
C ALA A 81 -4.32 18.13 -2.47
N VAL A 82 -3.13 18.41 -1.95
CA VAL A 82 -2.82 18.26 -0.53
C VAL A 82 -2.51 19.62 0.06
N TYR A 83 -3.09 19.89 1.23
CA TYR A 83 -2.94 21.14 1.94
C TYR A 83 -2.32 20.85 3.31
N VAL A 84 -1.17 21.45 3.59
CA VAL A 84 -0.40 21.21 4.82
C VAL A 84 -0.29 22.50 5.61
N CYS A 85 -0.57 22.48 6.90
CA CYS A 85 -0.39 23.63 7.79
C CYS A 85 0.28 23.22 9.10
N GLU A 86 0.65 24.20 9.92
CA GLU A 86 1.21 23.94 11.25
C GLU A 86 0.20 23.19 12.14
N ALA A 87 0.70 22.24 12.93
CA ALA A 87 -0.12 21.46 13.83
C ALA A 87 -0.85 22.35 14.86
N GLY A 88 -2.12 22.01 15.14
CA GLY A 88 -2.97 22.76 16.08
C GLY A 88 -3.68 23.97 15.48
N ARG A 89 -3.42 24.30 14.21
CA ARG A 89 -4.12 25.36 13.48
C ARG A 89 -5.53 24.90 13.08
N ASP A 90 -6.53 25.69 13.47
CA ASP A 90 -7.94 25.43 13.13
C ASP A 90 -8.30 26.16 11.84
N VAL A 91 -7.93 25.55 10.72
CA VAL A 91 -8.12 26.13 9.39
C VAL A 91 -9.60 26.41 9.11
N ILE A 92 -10.51 25.52 9.51
CA ILE A 92 -11.95 25.68 9.29
C ILE A 92 -12.47 26.94 9.99
N LYS A 93 -12.01 27.19 11.23
CA LYS A 93 -12.37 28.39 11.98
C LYS A 93 -11.78 29.67 11.37
N GLU A 94 -10.59 29.62 10.78
CA GLU A 94 -9.98 30.79 10.13
C GLU A 94 -10.65 31.11 8.79
N LEU A 95 -10.96 30.09 7.98
CA LEU A 95 -11.72 30.22 6.75
C LEU A 95 -13.11 30.81 7.01
N SER A 96 -13.81 30.34 8.05
CA SER A 96 -15.16 30.85 8.38
C SER A 96 -15.17 32.33 8.81
N LYS A 97 -14.05 32.85 9.35
CA LYS A 97 -13.92 34.28 9.69
C LYS A 97 -13.60 35.17 8.49
N THR A 98 -12.86 34.64 7.52
CA THR A 98 -12.34 35.39 6.38
C THR A 98 -13.24 35.29 5.14
N GLY A 99 -14.06 34.24 5.05
CA GLY A 99 -14.87 33.92 3.88
C GLY A 99 -14.05 33.39 2.69
N LYS A 100 -12.76 33.13 2.88
CA LYS A 100 -11.87 32.58 1.86
C LYS A 100 -12.22 31.13 1.55
N SER A 101 -11.95 30.70 0.32
CA SER A 101 -11.94 29.28 -0.02
C SER A 101 -10.70 28.57 0.55
N ILE A 102 -10.68 27.23 0.48
CA ILE A 102 -9.54 26.44 0.92
C ILE A 102 -8.30 26.71 0.05
N GLU A 103 -8.49 27.01 -1.24
CA GLU A 103 -7.44 27.36 -2.21
C GLU A 103 -6.84 28.75 -1.93
N GLU A 104 -7.65 29.69 -1.46
CA GLU A 104 -7.26 31.08 -1.18
C GLU A 104 -6.60 31.28 0.19
N TYR A 105 -6.51 30.21 0.99
CA TYR A 105 -5.95 30.27 2.32
C TYR A 105 -4.42 30.39 2.27
N ASP A 106 -3.90 31.50 2.81
CA ASP A 106 -2.47 31.81 2.77
C ASP A 106 -1.66 31.02 3.82
N GLY A 107 -2.33 30.31 4.73
CA GLY A 107 -1.69 29.61 5.84
C GLY A 107 -1.10 28.24 5.49
N TRP A 108 -1.08 27.85 4.22
CA TRP A 108 -0.50 26.59 3.77
C TRP A 108 1.03 26.65 3.67
N LEU A 109 1.68 25.56 4.08
CA LEU A 109 3.11 25.32 3.91
C LEU A 109 3.35 24.85 2.47
N LYS A 110 3.99 25.69 1.68
CA LYS A 110 4.28 25.44 0.26
C LYS A 110 5.74 25.04 -0.01
N ASP A 111 6.65 25.42 0.88
CA ASP A 111 8.07 25.03 0.76
C ASP A 111 8.32 23.74 1.53
N GLY A 112 8.05 22.60 0.89
CA GLY A 112 8.25 21.31 1.50
C GLY A 112 7.69 20.13 0.71
N TYR A 113 7.68 18.98 1.38
CA TYR A 113 7.15 17.73 0.84
C TYR A 113 6.44 16.94 1.92
N ILE A 114 5.50 16.12 1.49
CA ILE A 114 4.86 15.09 2.29
C ILE A 114 5.57 13.78 2.04
N VAL A 115 5.87 13.05 3.10
CA VAL A 115 6.34 11.67 3.04
C VAL A 115 5.17 10.76 3.40
N VAL A 116 4.86 9.81 2.52
CA VAL A 116 3.93 8.73 2.82
C VAL A 116 4.73 7.55 3.34
N ASN A 117 4.64 7.34 4.65
CA ASN A 117 5.27 6.22 5.35
C ASN A 117 4.27 5.07 5.53
N PHE A 118 4.68 3.86 5.16
CA PHE A 118 3.92 2.63 5.37
C PHE A 118 4.53 1.78 6.48
N ASN A 119 3.76 1.57 7.54
CA ASN A 119 4.00 0.47 8.47
C ASN A 119 3.29 -0.79 7.97
N ILE A 120 4.05 -1.83 7.62
CA ILE A 120 3.52 -3.08 7.07
C ILE A 120 3.42 -4.12 8.19
N GLU A 121 2.20 -4.58 8.46
CA GLU A 121 1.92 -5.60 9.45
C GLU A 121 1.30 -6.84 8.79
N VAL A 122 1.86 -8.01 9.12
CA VAL A 122 1.27 -9.29 8.74
C VAL A 122 0.48 -9.81 9.92
N GLN A 123 -0.81 -10.10 9.70
CA GLN A 123 -1.72 -10.58 10.73
C GLN A 123 -2.28 -11.94 10.33
N ARG A 124 -2.37 -12.85 11.30
CA ARG A 124 -2.99 -14.15 11.16
C ARG A 124 -4.28 -14.19 11.96
N ARG A 125 -5.37 -14.55 11.28
CA ARG A 125 -6.62 -14.91 11.95
C ARG A 125 -6.52 -16.35 12.45
N ILE A 126 -6.66 -16.56 13.75
CA ILE A 126 -6.72 -17.88 14.38
C ILE A 126 -8.17 -18.11 14.78
N VAL A 127 -8.80 -19.17 14.28
CA VAL A 127 -10.19 -19.52 14.64
C VAL A 127 -10.16 -20.65 15.66
N GLY A 128 -10.70 -20.39 16.85
CA GLY A 128 -10.86 -21.36 17.92
C GLY A 128 -11.94 -22.41 17.60
N ARG A 129 -11.94 -23.51 18.36
CA ARG A 129 -12.94 -24.58 18.21
C ARG A 129 -14.37 -24.14 18.52
N ASP A 130 -14.52 -23.05 19.26
CA ASP A 130 -15.77 -22.38 19.62
C ASP A 130 -16.29 -21.43 18.53
N GLY A 131 -15.55 -21.26 17.43
CA GLY A 131 -15.88 -20.34 16.34
C GLY A 131 -15.48 -18.88 16.60
N ASN A 132 -14.94 -18.57 17.79
CA ASN A 132 -14.30 -17.28 18.04
C ASN A 132 -12.99 -17.18 17.28
N TYR A 133 -12.53 -15.96 17.03
CA TYR A 133 -11.25 -15.76 16.39
C TYR A 133 -10.41 -14.70 17.10
N ASP A 134 -9.12 -15.00 17.16
CA ASP A 134 -8.09 -14.07 17.58
C ASP A 134 -7.29 -13.58 16.36
N ILE A 135 -6.67 -12.41 16.53
CA ILE A 135 -5.73 -11.85 15.57
C ILE A 135 -4.35 -11.90 16.20
N GLU A 136 -3.47 -12.70 15.62
CA GLU A 136 -2.06 -12.78 15.98
C GLU A 136 -1.26 -11.90 15.00
N LEU A 137 -0.44 -10.99 15.55
CA LEU A 137 0.54 -10.28 14.76
C LEU A 137 1.69 -11.23 14.45
N LEU A 138 1.94 -11.53 13.18
CA LEU A 138 3.09 -12.34 12.75
C LEU A 138 4.38 -11.51 12.72
N SER A 139 4.54 -10.54 13.62
CA SER A 139 5.72 -9.70 13.66
C SER A 139 6.93 -10.57 13.94
N TYR A 140 7.86 -10.61 13.00
CA TYR A 140 9.19 -11.12 13.29
C TYR A 140 9.91 -10.01 14.06
N SER A 141 10.01 -10.14 15.38
CA SER A 141 10.78 -9.24 16.23
C SER A 141 12.19 -9.80 16.41
N SER A 142 13.04 -9.64 15.39
CA SER A 142 14.48 -9.92 15.52
C SER A 142 15.31 -8.86 14.79
N GLU A 143 16.61 -8.83 15.09
CA GLU A 143 17.59 -7.91 14.52
C GLU A 143 17.61 -7.93 12.97
N ASN A 144 17.17 -9.02 12.34
CA ASN A 144 17.13 -9.20 10.89
C ASN A 144 15.71 -9.28 10.33
N CYS A 145 14.77 -8.49 10.86
CA CYS A 145 13.37 -8.53 10.42
C CYS A 145 12.87 -7.27 9.72
N ASN A 146 13.67 -6.20 9.73
CA ASN A 146 13.38 -5.04 8.92
C ASN A 146 13.86 -5.28 7.48
N MET A 147 12.95 -5.75 6.62
CA MET A 147 13.29 -6.02 5.21
C MET A 147 13.75 -4.78 4.46
N TRP A 148 13.36 -3.57 4.88
CA TRP A 148 13.90 -2.34 4.31
C TRP A 148 15.42 -2.24 4.50
N GLU A 149 15.91 -2.54 5.71
CA GLU A 149 17.35 -2.52 6.02
C GLU A 149 18.08 -3.67 5.32
N ILE A 150 17.49 -4.86 5.27
CA ILE A 150 18.09 -6.05 4.65
C ILE A 150 18.20 -5.90 3.13
N GLU A 151 17.18 -5.34 2.47
CA GLU A 151 17.16 -5.12 1.01
C GLU A 151 17.98 -3.90 0.58
N GLY A 152 18.62 -3.20 1.53
CA GLY A 152 19.58 -2.14 1.24
C GLY A 152 18.95 -0.76 1.08
N LEU A 153 17.96 -0.42 1.92
CA LEU A 153 17.46 0.95 2.02
C LEU A 153 18.62 1.93 2.15
N LYS A 154 18.67 2.91 1.25
CA LYS A 154 19.56 4.06 1.40
C LYS A 154 18.90 5.04 2.36
N ASP A 155 19.59 5.32 3.46
CA ASP A 155 19.22 6.30 4.48
C ASP A 155 19.20 7.73 3.94
N ARG A 156 19.83 7.97 2.78
CA ARG A 156 19.85 9.27 2.12
C ARG A 156 19.64 9.18 0.60
N LYS A 157 18.83 10.09 0.07
CA LYS A 157 18.69 10.34 -1.37
C LYS A 157 18.85 11.82 -1.67
N VAL A 158 19.38 12.15 -2.84
CA VAL A 158 19.42 13.52 -3.37
C VAL A 158 18.61 13.53 -4.65
N ASP A 159 17.72 14.51 -4.80
CA ASP A 159 16.94 14.68 -6.03
C ASP A 159 17.75 15.40 -7.14
N SER A 160 17.10 15.63 -8.29
CA SER A 160 17.69 16.36 -9.41
C SER A 160 17.95 17.85 -9.13
N ALA A 161 17.31 18.42 -8.11
CA ALA A 161 17.48 19.81 -7.67
C ALA A 161 18.59 19.95 -6.60
N GLY A 162 19.19 18.85 -6.14
CA GLY A 162 20.23 18.84 -5.12
C GLY A 162 19.71 18.83 -3.68
N LYS A 163 18.41 18.65 -3.46
CA LYS A 163 17.81 18.52 -2.12
C LYS A 163 18.08 17.12 -1.57
N GLY A 164 18.63 17.06 -0.36
CA GLY A 164 18.83 15.81 0.37
C GLY A 164 17.60 15.42 1.19
N PHE A 165 17.27 14.14 1.17
CA PHE A 165 16.19 13.52 1.92
C PHE A 165 16.79 12.43 2.80
N ASP A 166 16.55 12.50 4.10
CA ASP A 166 16.83 11.39 5.01
C ASP A 166 15.63 10.45 4.98
N ILE A 167 15.86 9.18 4.62
CA ILE A 167 14.84 8.17 4.35
C ILE A 167 14.79 7.20 5.52
N LYS A 168 13.58 6.95 6.02
CA LYS A 168 13.32 5.97 7.07
C LYS A 168 12.67 4.71 6.48
N PRO A 169 12.80 3.56 7.15
CA PRO A 169 12.03 2.36 6.81
C PRO A 169 10.54 2.68 6.68
N GLY A 170 9.95 2.25 5.56
CA GLY A 170 8.56 2.52 5.22
C GLY A 170 8.31 3.81 4.43
N ASP A 171 9.28 4.70 4.22
CA ASP A 171 9.11 5.88 3.36
C ASP A 171 9.06 5.45 1.89
N VAL A 172 7.88 5.52 1.26
CA VAL A 172 7.67 5.00 -0.11
C VAL A 172 7.45 6.12 -1.12
N VAL A 173 6.72 7.17 -0.76
CA VAL A 173 6.36 8.26 -1.68
C VAL A 173 6.71 9.62 -1.08
N PHE A 174 7.27 10.49 -1.91
CA PHE A 174 7.58 11.89 -1.61
C PHE A 174 6.77 12.75 -2.57
N TYR A 175 6.04 13.73 -2.04
CA TYR A 175 5.12 14.55 -2.82
C TYR A 175 5.27 16.02 -2.44
N TYR A 176 5.48 16.91 -3.40
CA TYR A 176 5.65 18.35 -3.13
C TYR A 176 4.36 18.97 -2.58
N THR A 177 4.48 19.91 -1.65
CA THR A 177 3.29 20.53 -1.02
C THR A 177 2.68 21.66 -1.84
N ASP A 178 3.35 22.09 -2.91
CA ASP A 178 2.91 23.16 -3.82
C ASP A 178 2.51 22.68 -5.22
N GLU A 179 2.58 21.37 -5.49
CA GLU A 179 2.22 20.77 -6.79
C GLU A 179 0.96 19.89 -6.70
N ARG A 180 0.22 19.79 -7.81
CA ARG A 180 -0.90 18.86 -7.97
C ARG A 180 -0.55 17.77 -8.96
N SER A 181 -1.03 16.54 -8.73
CA SER A 181 -0.79 15.42 -9.64
C SER A 181 -1.36 15.69 -11.05
N THR A 182 -2.35 16.56 -11.19
CA THR A 182 -2.87 17.01 -12.49
C THR A 182 -1.92 17.93 -13.26
N ASP A 183 -1.05 18.66 -12.56
CA ASP A 183 -0.16 19.66 -13.18
C ASP A 183 0.94 18.96 -14.00
N ASP A 184 1.29 17.72 -13.65
CA ASP A 184 2.22 16.87 -14.40
C ASP A 184 1.72 16.44 -15.79
N TYR A 185 0.40 16.49 -16.03
CA TYR A 185 -0.20 16.13 -17.31
C TYR A 185 -0.31 17.31 -18.28
N GLU A 186 0.01 18.52 -17.81
CA GLU A 186 0.10 19.68 -18.69
C GLU A 186 1.44 19.66 -19.44
N VAL A 187 1.36 19.51 -20.76
CA VAL A 187 2.54 19.66 -21.63
C VAL A 187 3.05 21.08 -21.47
N ARG A 188 4.23 21.24 -20.86
CA ARG A 188 5.00 22.49 -20.91
C ARG A 188 5.61 22.72 -22.29
#